data_AF-A0A8T0DRG9-F1
#
_entry.id   AF-A0A8T0DRG9-F1
#
_cell.length_a   1.000
_cell.length_b   1.000
_cell.length_c   1.000
_cell.angle_alpha   90.00
_cell.angle_beta   90.00
_cell.angle_gamma   90.00
#
_symmetry.space_group_name_H-M   'P 1'
#
loop_
_entity.id
_entity.type
_entity.pdbx_description
1 polymer ?
#
loop_
_entity_poly.entity_id
_entity_poly.type
_entity_poly.pdbx_seq_one_letter_code
_entity_poly.pdbx_strand_id
1 'polypeptide(L)'
;MATLPGLKSHDSILAKLDTFKRRKKERQEVEELTKESNQAMKLCTSPQFLLDPKDYELQEGEERMYPEKSSQNSSGFQELSQKLLTWINNELASQRILVRDLQEDLYDGQVLQKLVEKLTGITLAYPEVTQSEVGQLQRLKEVLSTINSFIQVAPLWTAELIYQKDLVATVRLLIALAKHFKSELHFQPGVYLTVIITRKLNGQLQYRYERKYVTEIVQPETVLRRRAASVAHRFVGGLLCTFSYLPPDSNHGINAITQRPVGVRPDAISWRH
;
A
#
# COMPACT_ATOMS: atom_id res chain seq x y z
N MET A 1 -43.02 -76.40 8.94
CA MET A 1 -43.16 -75.00 9.40
C MET A 1 -41.98 -74.71 10.32
N ALA A 2 -41.05 -73.85 9.89
CA ALA A 2 -40.88 -72.48 10.40
C ALA A 2 -39.85 -72.45 11.57
N THR A 3 -38.83 -71.61 11.71
CA THR A 3 -38.30 -70.45 10.98
C THR A 3 -36.89 -70.20 11.52
N LEU A 4 -35.94 -69.75 10.67
CA LEU A 4 -34.58 -69.33 11.03
C LEU A 4 -34.58 -68.05 11.89
N PRO A 5 -33.81 -67.94 13.00
CA PRO A 5 -33.67 -66.68 13.73
C PRO A 5 -32.56 -65.80 13.14
N GLY A 6 -33.00 -64.77 12.39
CA GLY A 6 -32.67 -63.37 12.65
C GLY A 6 -31.21 -62.91 12.68
N LEU A 7 -30.73 -62.43 11.53
CA LEU A 7 -29.64 -61.46 11.38
C LEU A 7 -29.98 -60.13 12.10
N LYS A 8 -29.31 -59.82 13.22
CA LYS A 8 -29.33 -58.48 13.86
C LYS A 8 -27.98 -58.14 14.51
N SER A 9 -26.90 -58.06 13.74
CA SER A 9 -25.58 -57.67 14.29
C SER A 9 -24.78 -56.68 13.45
N HIS A 10 -25.22 -56.33 12.23
CA HIS A 10 -24.44 -55.45 11.35
C HIS A 10 -24.74 -53.96 11.57
N ASP A 11 -25.97 -53.59 11.95
CA ASP A 11 -26.36 -52.19 12.17
C ASP A 11 -25.66 -51.55 13.37
N SER A 12 -25.41 -52.33 14.44
CA SER A 12 -24.74 -51.82 15.64
C SER A 12 -23.24 -51.53 15.42
N ILE A 13 -22.60 -52.23 14.49
CA ILE A 13 -21.18 -52.02 14.17
C ILE A 13 -21.01 -50.78 13.28
N LEU A 14 -21.93 -50.60 12.32
CA LEU A 14 -21.96 -49.42 11.45
C LEU A 14 -22.26 -48.13 12.24
N ALA A 15 -23.24 -48.17 13.15
CA ALA A 15 -23.54 -47.02 14.01
C ALA A 15 -22.34 -46.62 14.90
N LYS A 16 -21.62 -47.60 15.47
CA LYS A 16 -20.41 -47.34 16.26
C LYS A 16 -19.28 -46.77 15.41
N LEU A 17 -19.13 -47.21 14.16
CA LEU A 17 -18.14 -46.70 13.22
C LEU A 17 -18.43 -45.24 12.83
N ASP A 18 -19.68 -44.89 12.59
CA ASP A 18 -20.09 -43.52 12.26
C ASP A 18 -19.88 -42.57 13.44
N THR A 19 -20.14 -43.04 14.67
CA THR A 19 -19.87 -42.26 15.88
C THR A 19 -18.37 -42.01 16.07
N PHE A 20 -17.52 -43.00 15.74
CA PHE A 20 -16.06 -42.85 15.82
C PHE A 20 -15.51 -41.89 14.76
N LYS A 21 -16.03 -41.94 13.53
CA LYS A 21 -15.64 -41.01 12.45
C LYS A 21 -15.97 -39.57 12.80
N ARG A 22 -17.17 -39.32 13.33
CA ARG A 22 -17.59 -37.98 13.75
C ARG A 22 -16.70 -37.44 14.87
N ARG A 23 -16.45 -38.24 15.91
CA ARG A 23 -15.55 -37.87 17.03
C ARG A 23 -14.11 -37.61 16.57
N LYS A 24 -13.62 -38.36 15.57
CA LYS A 24 -12.29 -38.15 15.00
C LYS A 24 -12.21 -36.82 14.25
N LYS A 25 -13.24 -36.48 13.47
CA LYS A 25 -13.34 -35.20 12.76
C LYS A 25 -13.40 -34.01 13.73
N GLU A 26 -14.25 -34.10 14.76
CA GLU A 26 -14.37 -33.04 15.78
C GLU A 26 -13.04 -32.83 16.54
N ARG A 27 -12.30 -33.90 16.85
CA ARG A 27 -10.96 -33.76 17.46
C ARG A 27 -9.95 -33.10 16.52
N GLN A 28 -10.00 -33.42 15.24
CA GLN A 28 -9.10 -32.84 14.24
C GLN A 28 -9.39 -31.35 14.04
N GLU A 29 -10.67 -30.96 13.97
CA GLU A 29 -11.09 -29.55 13.90
C GLU A 29 -10.66 -28.76 15.16
N VAL A 30 -10.83 -29.35 16.35
CA VAL A 30 -10.36 -28.73 17.60
C VAL A 30 -8.84 -28.62 17.64
N GLU A 31 -8.12 -29.60 17.09
CA GLU A 31 -6.65 -29.58 16.99
C GLU A 31 -6.16 -28.54 15.96
N GLU A 32 -6.87 -28.37 14.85
CA GLU A 32 -6.61 -27.31 13.86
C GLU A 32 -6.87 -25.93 14.45
N LEU A 33 -8.02 -25.73 15.12
CA LEU A 33 -8.33 -24.47 15.81
C LEU A 33 -7.34 -24.16 16.95
N THR A 34 -6.89 -25.16 17.70
CA THR A 34 -5.86 -24.95 18.74
C THR A 34 -4.48 -24.75 18.13
N LYS A 35 -4.15 -25.32 16.97
CA LYS A 35 -2.91 -25.00 16.24
C LYS A 35 -2.93 -23.59 15.68
N GLU A 36 -4.04 -23.15 15.10
CA GLU A 36 -4.24 -21.77 14.64
C GLU A 36 -4.17 -20.79 15.81
N SER A 37 -4.85 -21.07 16.92
CA SER A 37 -4.80 -20.27 18.14
C SER A 37 -3.38 -20.22 18.73
N ASN A 38 -2.69 -21.36 18.82
CA ASN A 38 -1.31 -21.41 19.30
C ASN A 38 -0.32 -20.74 18.35
N GLN A 39 -0.57 -20.78 17.04
CA GLN A 39 0.24 -20.06 16.05
C GLN A 39 0.02 -18.56 16.16
N ALA A 40 -1.22 -18.10 16.32
CA ALA A 40 -1.55 -16.71 16.61
C ALA A 40 -0.89 -16.23 17.92
N MET A 41 -0.95 -17.05 18.98
CA MET A 41 -0.30 -16.76 20.26
C MET A 41 1.23 -16.70 20.14
N LYS A 42 1.86 -17.63 19.41
CA LYS A 42 3.32 -17.64 19.23
C LYS A 42 3.82 -16.43 18.45
N LEU A 43 3.03 -15.92 17.50
CA LEU A 43 3.34 -14.66 16.81
C LEU A 43 3.27 -13.47 17.77
N CYS A 44 2.32 -13.47 18.72
CA CYS A 44 2.22 -12.45 19.76
C CYS A 44 3.32 -12.52 20.84
N THR A 45 4.05 -13.63 20.98
CA THR A 45 5.00 -13.83 22.11
C THR A 45 6.40 -14.28 21.66
N SER A 46 6.73 -14.23 20.37
CA SER A 46 8.07 -14.62 19.92
C SER A 46 9.13 -13.58 20.33
N PRO A 47 10.30 -13.99 20.84
CA PRO A 47 11.36 -13.07 21.29
C PRO A 47 11.94 -12.19 20.17
N GLN A 48 11.65 -12.49 18.91
CA GLN A 48 12.07 -11.71 17.74
C GLN A 48 11.28 -10.39 17.59
N PHE A 49 10.16 -10.26 18.30
CA PHE A 49 9.26 -9.10 18.35
C PHE A 49 9.51 -8.14 19.52
N LEU A 50 10.42 -8.49 20.44
CA LEU A 50 10.80 -7.59 21.52
C LEU A 50 11.75 -6.51 20.96
N LEU A 51 11.15 -5.47 20.37
CA LEU A 51 11.67 -4.12 20.53
C LEU A 51 11.71 -3.81 22.05
N ASP A 52 12.62 -2.94 22.47
CA ASP A 52 12.87 -2.63 23.88
C ASP A 52 11.52 -2.32 24.58
N PRO A 53 11.19 -2.86 25.77
CA PRO A 53 9.93 -2.58 26.45
C PRO A 53 9.52 -1.09 26.52
N LYS A 54 10.50 -0.18 26.42
CA LYS A 54 10.31 1.29 26.31
C LYS A 54 9.61 1.73 25.01
N ASP A 55 9.77 0.99 23.91
CA ASP A 55 9.17 1.32 22.61
C ASP A 55 7.64 1.11 22.61
N TYR A 56 7.10 0.36 23.57
CA TYR A 56 5.68 0.07 23.72
C TYR A 56 4.95 0.95 24.75
N GLU A 57 5.59 2.00 25.27
CA GLU A 57 4.93 3.02 26.10
C GLU A 57 4.02 3.91 25.24
N LEU A 58 2.86 3.36 24.85
CA LEU A 58 1.82 4.11 24.16
C LEU A 58 0.93 4.84 25.18
N GLN A 59 0.55 6.07 24.84
CA GLN A 59 -0.52 6.78 25.53
C GLN A 59 -1.89 6.17 25.19
N GLU A 60 -2.88 6.43 26.04
CA GLU A 60 -4.24 5.92 25.83
C GLU A 60 -4.83 6.49 24.52
N GLY A 61 -5.25 5.62 23.60
CA GLY A 61 -5.70 6.00 22.27
C GLY A 61 -4.60 6.16 21.21
N GLU A 62 -3.31 6.09 21.60
CA GLU A 62 -2.19 6.19 20.66
C GLU A 62 -2.07 4.91 19.82
N GLU A 63 -1.71 5.09 18.55
CA GLU A 63 -1.46 4.01 17.59
C GLU A 63 -0.08 4.20 16.96
N ARG A 64 0.72 3.12 16.92
CA ARG A 64 2.04 3.11 16.26
C ARG A 64 2.18 1.89 15.36
N MET A 65 2.90 2.07 14.25
CA MET A 65 3.12 1.03 13.24
C MET A 65 4.58 0.57 13.27
N TYR A 66 4.79 -0.74 13.24
CA TYR A 66 6.11 -1.36 13.24
C TYR A 66 6.26 -2.29 12.03
N PRO A 67 7.27 -2.09 11.16
CA PRO A 67 7.46 -2.96 10.00
C PRO A 67 7.92 -4.36 10.43
N GLU A 68 7.23 -5.40 9.97
CA GLU A 68 7.56 -6.78 10.28
C GLU A 68 8.91 -7.18 9.64
N LYS A 69 9.85 -7.69 10.45
CA LYS A 69 11.20 -8.06 9.97
C LYS A 69 11.17 -9.10 8.86
N SER A 70 10.24 -10.06 8.91
CA SER A 70 10.07 -11.09 7.85
C SER A 70 9.73 -10.44 6.50
N SER A 71 8.88 -9.41 6.51
CA SER A 71 8.48 -8.67 5.31
C SER A 71 9.61 -7.80 4.77
N GLN A 72 10.42 -7.20 5.65
CA GLN A 72 11.61 -6.45 5.25
C GLN A 72 12.67 -7.35 4.59
N ASN A 73 12.73 -8.61 5.00
CA ASN A 73 13.64 -9.61 4.42
C ASN A 73 13.09 -10.28 3.15
N SER A 74 11.91 -9.89 2.67
CA SER A 74 11.39 -10.40 1.41
C SER A 74 12.26 -9.92 0.24
N SER A 75 12.55 -10.80 -0.72
CA SER A 75 13.42 -10.49 -1.86
C SER A 75 12.96 -9.25 -2.63
N GLY A 76 11.66 -9.13 -2.89
CA GLY A 76 11.09 -7.98 -3.60
C GLY A 76 11.28 -6.64 -2.87
N PHE A 77 11.18 -6.64 -1.53
CA PHE A 77 11.45 -5.42 -0.76
C PHE A 77 12.95 -5.13 -0.65
N GLN A 78 13.80 -6.15 -0.44
CA GLN A 78 15.25 -5.96 -0.39
C GLN A 78 15.80 -5.39 -1.70
N GLU A 79 15.38 -5.93 -2.85
CA GLU A 79 15.75 -5.40 -4.16
C GLU A 79 15.31 -3.95 -4.33
N LEU A 80 14.08 -3.62 -3.94
CA LEU A 80 13.56 -2.25 -3.96
C LEU A 80 14.40 -1.33 -3.08
N SER A 81 14.68 -1.73 -1.84
CA SER A 81 15.47 -0.96 -0.88
C SER A 81 16.90 -0.73 -1.39
N GLN A 82 17.55 -1.77 -1.90
CA GLN A 82 18.90 -1.66 -2.48
C GLN A 82 18.92 -0.75 -3.70
N LYS A 83 17.90 -0.80 -4.54
CA LYS A 83 17.77 0.09 -5.69
C LYS A 83 17.62 1.56 -5.28
N LEU A 84 16.82 1.83 -4.25
CA LEU A 84 16.67 3.18 -3.69
C LEU A 84 17.97 3.68 -3.06
N LEU A 85 18.64 2.85 -2.23
CA LEU A 85 19.94 3.17 -1.64
C LEU A 85 20.99 3.50 -2.72
N THR A 86 21.09 2.65 -3.74
CA THR A 86 22.01 2.85 -4.86
C THR A 86 21.73 4.18 -5.57
N TRP A 87 20.46 4.47 -5.83
CA TRP A 87 20.07 5.72 -6.47
C TRP A 87 20.44 6.95 -5.62
N ILE A 88 20.03 7.00 -4.35
CA ILE A 88 20.30 8.14 -3.47
C ILE A 88 21.81 8.37 -3.33
N ASN A 89 22.56 7.29 -3.12
CA ASN A 89 24.03 7.36 -3.00
C ASN A 89 24.68 7.87 -4.28
N ASN A 90 24.18 7.49 -5.46
CA ASN A 90 24.69 8.01 -6.72
C ASN A 90 24.39 9.51 -6.90
N GLU A 91 23.18 9.96 -6.54
CA GLU A 91 22.82 11.39 -6.63
C GLU A 91 23.62 12.26 -5.64
N LEU A 92 23.90 11.73 -4.45
CA LEU A 92 24.58 12.45 -3.38
C LEU A 92 26.11 12.23 -3.34
N ALA A 93 26.67 11.43 -4.26
CA ALA A 93 28.09 11.12 -4.30
C ALA A 93 28.98 12.38 -4.37
N SER A 94 28.55 13.40 -5.12
CA SER A 94 29.29 14.68 -5.23
C SER A 94 29.37 15.44 -3.91
N GLN A 95 28.42 15.20 -3.00
CA GLN A 95 28.35 15.83 -1.69
C GLN A 95 29.00 14.97 -0.59
N ARG A 96 29.58 13.81 -0.95
CA ARG A 96 30.22 12.85 -0.04
C ARG A 96 29.29 12.30 1.05
N ILE A 97 28.01 12.21 0.76
CA ILE A 97 27.00 11.61 1.64
C ILE A 97 26.83 10.14 1.25
N LEU A 98 26.82 9.25 2.26
CA LEU A 98 26.59 7.82 2.09
C LEU A 98 25.46 7.39 3.01
N VAL A 99 24.34 6.99 2.40
CA VAL A 99 23.16 6.41 3.05
C VAL A 99 23.33 4.89 3.10
N ARG A 100 23.14 4.32 4.29
CA ARG A 100 23.20 2.89 4.58
C ARG A 100 21.83 2.34 4.93
N ASP A 101 21.01 3.11 5.63
CA ASP A 101 19.70 2.71 6.09
C ASP A 101 18.66 3.79 5.77
N LEU A 102 17.57 3.39 5.12
CA LEU A 102 16.57 4.34 4.66
C LEU A 102 15.77 4.99 5.80
N GLN A 103 15.63 4.34 6.96
CA GLN A 103 14.93 4.91 8.12
C GLN A 103 15.88 5.73 8.97
N GLU A 104 17.04 5.16 9.31
CA GLU A 104 17.97 5.75 10.27
C GLU A 104 18.72 6.97 9.72
N ASP A 105 18.93 7.06 8.40
CA ASP A 105 19.69 8.16 7.81
C ASP A 105 18.81 9.31 7.28
N LEU A 106 17.49 9.10 7.13
CA LEU A 106 16.58 10.09 6.53
C LEU A 106 15.62 10.75 7.54
N TYR A 107 15.50 10.23 8.75
CA TYR A 107 14.47 10.67 9.72
C TYR A 107 14.63 12.12 10.20
N ASP A 108 15.84 12.69 10.18
CA ASP A 108 16.11 14.06 10.65
C ASP A 108 15.92 15.12 9.54
N GLY A 109 15.61 14.67 8.32
CA GLY A 109 15.41 15.49 7.13
C GLY A 109 16.68 16.06 6.50
N GLN A 110 17.87 15.83 7.04
CA GLN A 110 19.14 16.38 6.53
C GLN A 110 19.48 15.81 5.15
N VAL A 111 19.48 14.48 5.04
CA VAL A 111 19.76 13.77 3.78
C VAL A 111 18.69 14.07 2.74
N LEU A 112 17.42 14.14 3.16
CA LEU A 112 16.30 14.51 2.28
C LEU A 112 16.46 15.93 1.74
N GLN A 113 16.84 16.89 2.58
CA GLN A 113 17.10 18.26 2.15
C GLN A 113 18.15 18.27 1.04
N LYS A 114 19.32 17.66 1.29
CA LYS A 114 20.43 17.60 0.33
C LYS A 114 20.06 16.93 -0.99
N LEU A 115 19.26 15.87 -0.93
CA LEU A 115 18.74 15.18 -2.10
C LEU A 115 17.84 16.10 -2.92
N VAL A 116 16.88 16.78 -2.30
CA VAL A 116 15.96 17.69 -2.99
C VAL A 116 16.69 18.89 -3.57
N GLU A 117 17.63 19.48 -2.83
CA GLU A 117 18.46 20.57 -3.33
C GLU A 117 19.24 20.14 -4.57
N LYS A 118 19.78 18.92 -4.56
CA LYS A 118 20.51 18.36 -5.70
C LYS A 118 19.60 18.09 -6.90
N LEU A 119 18.42 17.53 -6.69
CA LEU A 119 17.48 17.16 -7.75
C LEU A 119 16.79 18.38 -8.40
N THR A 120 16.51 19.42 -7.61
CA THR A 120 15.78 20.62 -8.06
C THR A 120 16.70 21.77 -8.45
N GLY A 121 17.95 21.77 -7.95
CA GLY A 121 18.87 22.90 -8.09
C GLY A 121 18.51 24.11 -7.21
N ILE A 122 17.53 23.98 -6.30
CA ILE A 122 17.11 25.02 -5.37
C ILE A 122 17.78 24.80 -4.02
N THR A 123 18.32 25.85 -3.41
CA THR A 123 18.85 25.79 -2.04
C THR A 123 17.74 26.00 -1.02
N LEU A 124 17.60 25.10 -0.05
CA LEU A 124 16.67 25.26 1.07
C LEU A 124 17.41 25.92 2.23
N ALA A 125 16.94 27.09 2.66
CA ALA A 125 17.60 27.92 3.66
C ALA A 125 17.34 27.45 5.10
N TYR A 126 17.74 26.21 5.43
CA TYR A 126 17.60 25.66 6.77
C TYR A 126 18.96 25.40 7.42
N PRO A 127 19.16 25.74 8.71
CA PRO A 127 20.43 25.48 9.39
C PRO A 127 20.80 24.00 9.39
N GLU A 128 22.02 23.71 8.94
CA GLU A 128 22.58 22.37 8.79
C GLU A 128 22.79 21.64 10.15
N VAL A 129 22.68 22.36 11.27
CA VAL A 129 23.06 21.85 12.60
C VAL A 129 21.91 21.89 13.62
N THR A 130 20.65 21.94 13.19
CA THR A 130 19.53 21.96 14.14
C THR A 130 19.32 20.57 14.75
N GLN A 131 19.81 20.39 15.97
CA GLN A 131 19.76 19.12 16.72
C GLN A 131 18.51 18.99 17.61
N SER A 132 17.67 20.02 17.70
CA SER A 132 16.43 19.94 18.47
C SER A 132 15.37 19.17 17.69
N GLU A 133 14.57 18.37 18.41
CA GLU A 133 13.41 17.66 17.86
C GLU A 133 12.47 18.60 17.08
N VAL A 134 12.14 19.76 17.68
CA VAL A 134 11.30 20.78 17.04
C VAL A 134 11.92 21.26 15.73
N GLY A 135 13.24 21.41 15.70
CA GLY A 135 13.95 21.85 14.51
C GLY A 135 13.99 20.80 13.40
N GLN A 136 14.30 19.55 13.74
CA GLN A 136 14.28 18.44 12.78
C GLN A 136 12.89 18.26 12.16
N LEU A 137 11.83 18.34 12.96
CA LEU A 137 10.46 18.26 12.47
C LEU A 137 10.10 19.45 11.57
N GLN A 138 10.53 20.66 11.93
CA GLN A 138 10.31 21.84 11.09
C GLN A 138 11.04 21.74 9.75
N ARG A 139 12.30 21.27 9.75
CA ARG A 139 13.07 21.00 8.53
C ARG A 139 12.32 20.03 7.63
N LEU A 140 11.86 18.90 8.19
CA LEU A 140 11.06 17.93 7.45
C LEU A 140 9.81 18.55 6.85
N LYS A 141 9.07 19.39 7.59
CA LYS A 141 7.87 20.06 7.07
C LYS A 141 8.19 20.91 5.84
N GLU A 142 9.27 21.68 5.86
CA GLU A 142 9.68 22.54 4.75
C GLU A 142 10.19 21.73 3.55
N VAL A 143 11.02 20.72 3.80
CA VAL A 143 11.54 19.82 2.77
C VAL A 143 10.39 19.07 2.10
N LEU A 144 9.48 18.48 2.88
CA LEU A 144 8.32 17.75 2.35
C LEU A 144 7.32 18.68 1.65
N SER A 145 7.12 19.90 2.13
CA SER A 145 6.31 20.91 1.43
C SER A 145 6.87 21.20 0.04
N THR A 146 8.19 21.37 -0.05
CA THR A 146 8.90 21.54 -1.33
C THR A 146 8.73 20.31 -2.22
N ILE A 147 8.92 19.10 -1.69
CA ILE A 147 8.74 17.87 -2.47
C ILE A 147 7.31 17.74 -2.99
N ASN A 148 6.31 18.00 -2.15
CA ASN A 148 4.90 17.87 -2.48
C ASN A 148 4.46 18.92 -3.52
N SER A 149 5.17 20.03 -3.69
CA SER A 149 4.88 20.99 -4.76
C SER A 149 5.35 20.50 -6.13
N PHE A 150 6.40 19.66 -6.17
CA PHE A 150 6.87 19.01 -7.41
C PHE A 150 6.07 17.75 -7.73
N ILE A 151 5.79 16.92 -6.73
CA ILE A 151 5.12 15.63 -6.94
C ILE A 151 3.60 15.82 -6.88
N GLN A 152 2.93 15.70 -8.03
CA GLN A 152 1.47 15.82 -8.14
C GLN A 152 0.71 14.55 -7.67
N VAL A 153 1.06 14.01 -6.50
CA VAL A 153 0.37 12.87 -5.89
C VAL A 153 -0.08 13.23 -4.48
N ALA A 154 -1.21 12.64 -4.05
CA ALA A 154 -1.64 12.78 -2.67
C ALA A 154 -0.55 12.18 -1.75
N PRO A 155 0.04 12.97 -0.83
CA PRO A 155 1.16 12.50 -0.03
C PRO A 155 0.69 11.44 0.96
N LEU A 156 1.31 10.26 0.89
CA LEU A 156 1.13 9.17 1.86
C LEU A 156 2.22 9.22 2.96
N TRP A 157 2.86 10.36 3.12
CA TRP A 157 3.95 10.65 4.05
C TRP A 157 3.69 12.00 4.71
N THR A 158 4.09 12.12 5.98
CA THR A 158 4.08 13.38 6.73
C THR A 158 5.41 13.54 7.45
N ALA A 159 5.72 14.77 7.90
CA ALA A 159 6.95 15.02 8.64
C ALA A 159 7.03 14.16 9.90
N GLU A 160 5.90 13.98 10.58
CA GLU A 160 5.77 13.18 11.79
C GLU A 160 6.09 11.70 11.51
N LEU A 161 5.57 11.13 10.41
CA LEU A 161 5.85 9.74 10.03
C LEU A 161 7.33 9.52 9.71
N ILE A 162 7.94 10.42 8.94
CA ILE A 162 9.37 10.31 8.60
C ILE A 162 10.24 10.47 9.86
N TYR A 163 9.91 11.44 10.72
CA TYR A 163 10.61 11.66 11.99
C TYR A 163 10.51 10.46 12.93
N GLN A 164 9.34 9.82 12.97
CA GLN A 164 9.11 8.56 13.72
C GLN A 164 9.70 7.33 13.04
N LYS A 165 10.52 7.51 11.99
CA LYS A 165 11.19 6.43 11.26
C LYS A 165 10.21 5.43 10.62
N ASP A 166 9.07 5.88 10.13
CA ASP A 166 8.14 5.00 9.41
C ASP A 166 8.74 4.56 8.06
N LEU A 167 9.15 3.29 7.96
CA LEU A 167 9.74 2.73 6.74
C LEU A 167 8.82 2.84 5.52
N VAL A 168 7.52 2.64 5.70
CA VAL A 168 6.54 2.63 4.62
C VAL A 168 6.42 4.04 4.05
N ALA A 169 6.32 5.05 4.91
CA ALA A 169 6.28 6.45 4.52
C ALA A 169 7.57 6.86 3.78
N THR A 170 8.73 6.52 4.35
CA THR A 170 10.03 6.85 3.76
C THR A 170 10.23 6.22 2.39
N VAL A 171 9.93 4.92 2.25
CA VAL A 171 10.07 4.22 0.96
C VAL A 171 9.10 4.78 -0.08
N ARG A 172 7.84 5.06 0.29
CA ARG A 172 6.87 5.67 -0.64
C ARG A 172 7.31 7.04 -1.13
N LEU A 173 7.83 7.87 -0.23
CA LEU A 173 8.39 9.19 -0.56
C LEU A 173 9.53 9.06 -1.57
N LEU A 174 10.49 8.17 -1.29
CA LEU A 174 11.65 7.96 -2.15
C LEU A 174 11.27 7.40 -3.53
N ILE A 175 10.31 6.48 -3.60
CA ILE A 175 9.77 5.98 -4.88
C ILE A 175 9.14 7.12 -5.67
N ALA A 176 8.36 8.00 -5.02
CA ALA A 176 7.71 9.11 -5.68
C ALA A 176 8.75 10.11 -6.23
N LEU A 177 9.79 10.44 -5.46
CA LEU A 177 10.91 11.27 -5.90
C LEU A 177 11.67 10.63 -7.06
N ALA A 178 12.03 9.36 -6.94
CA ALA A 178 12.75 8.63 -7.98
C ALA A 178 11.93 8.58 -9.28
N LYS A 179 10.63 8.29 -9.21
CA LYS A 179 9.75 8.29 -10.40
C LYS A 179 9.67 9.66 -11.07
N HIS A 180 9.63 10.73 -10.28
CA HIS A 180 9.53 12.09 -10.80
C HIS A 180 10.84 12.57 -11.46
N PHE A 181 11.98 12.40 -10.79
CA PHE A 181 13.27 12.96 -11.24
C PHE A 181 14.14 11.97 -12.03
N LYS A 182 13.84 10.67 -11.96
CA LYS A 182 14.55 9.58 -12.67
C LYS A 182 13.55 8.57 -13.21
N SER A 183 12.83 8.96 -14.26
CA SER A 183 11.83 8.12 -14.93
C SER A 183 12.38 6.77 -15.44
N GLU A 184 13.70 6.65 -15.64
CA GLU A 184 14.38 5.40 -16.00
C GLU A 184 14.44 4.36 -14.86
N LEU A 185 14.19 4.77 -13.61
CA LEU A 185 14.13 3.87 -12.46
C LEU A 185 12.77 3.15 -12.41
N HIS A 186 12.79 1.91 -12.89
CA HIS A 186 11.62 1.04 -12.87
C HIS A 186 11.52 0.27 -11.54
N PHE A 187 10.34 0.25 -10.93
CA PHE A 187 10.08 -0.51 -9.70
C PHE A 187 9.13 -1.68 -9.97
N GLN A 188 9.37 -2.81 -9.33
CA GLN A 188 8.45 -3.95 -9.41
C GLN A 188 7.09 -3.57 -8.80
N PRO A 189 5.97 -3.84 -9.47
CA PRO A 189 4.65 -3.55 -8.93
C PRO A 189 4.26 -4.54 -7.83
N GLY A 190 3.34 -4.12 -6.94
CA GLY A 190 2.76 -4.97 -5.91
C GLY A 190 3.68 -5.31 -4.72
N VAL A 191 4.83 -4.66 -4.59
CA VAL A 191 5.68 -4.77 -3.39
C VAL A 191 4.97 -4.14 -2.20
N TYR A 192 4.90 -4.88 -1.08
CA TYR A 192 4.29 -4.47 0.17
C TYR A 192 5.18 -4.76 1.37
N LEU A 193 4.91 -4.04 2.46
CA LEU A 193 5.42 -4.35 3.80
C LEU A 193 4.24 -4.76 4.69
N THR A 194 4.37 -5.87 5.40
CA THR A 194 3.49 -6.15 6.54
C THR A 194 3.92 -5.27 7.71
N VAL A 195 2.98 -4.53 8.29
CA VAL A 195 3.20 -3.73 9.49
C VAL A 195 2.34 -4.27 10.63
N ILE A 196 2.89 -4.27 11.82
CA ILE A 196 2.20 -4.55 13.08
C ILE A 196 1.74 -3.21 13.62
N ILE A 197 0.44 -3.04 13.74
CA ILE A 197 -0.16 -1.85 14.29
C ILE A 197 -0.54 -2.14 15.73
N THR A 198 0.09 -1.42 16.63
CA THR A 198 -0.13 -1.51 18.07
C THR A 198 -0.92 -0.29 18.51
N ARG A 199 -2.05 -0.52 19.19
CA ARG A 199 -2.90 0.54 19.73
C ARG A 199 -3.21 0.26 21.19
N LYS A 200 -3.13 1.28 22.04
CA LYS A 200 -3.57 1.15 23.44
C LYS A 200 -5.02 1.60 23.60
N LEU A 201 -5.88 0.70 24.04
CA LEU A 201 -7.29 0.95 24.31
C LEU A 201 -7.70 0.33 25.64
N ASN A 202 -8.32 1.14 26.50
CA ASN A 202 -8.71 0.83 27.86
C ASN A 202 -7.57 0.24 28.69
N GLY A 203 -6.36 0.80 28.55
CA GLY A 203 -5.15 0.29 29.22
C GLY A 203 -4.61 -1.04 28.68
N GLN A 204 -5.20 -1.63 27.64
CA GLN A 204 -4.72 -2.85 26.99
C GLN A 204 -4.11 -2.56 25.62
N LEU A 205 -3.03 -3.27 25.28
CA LEU A 205 -2.42 -3.21 23.95
C LEU A 205 -3.17 -4.16 23.00
N GLN A 206 -3.69 -3.60 21.92
CA GLN A 206 -4.27 -4.33 20.80
C GLN A 206 -3.29 -4.34 19.63
N TYR A 207 -3.19 -5.49 18.97
CA TYR A 207 -2.29 -5.69 17.83
C TYR A 207 -3.08 -6.12 16.61
N ARG A 208 -2.77 -5.55 15.45
CA ARG A 208 -3.25 -6.04 14.15
C ARG A 208 -2.15 -6.01 13.12
N TYR A 209 -2.20 -6.94 12.18
CA TYR A 209 -1.27 -6.99 11.05
C TYR A 209 -1.96 -6.38 9.83
N GLU A 210 -1.28 -5.46 9.15
CA GLU A 210 -1.79 -4.83 7.94
C GLU A 210 -0.74 -4.85 6.85
N ARG A 211 -1.14 -5.16 5.61
CA ARG A 211 -0.26 -5.04 4.45
C ARG A 211 -0.33 -3.62 3.89
N LYS A 212 0.80 -2.92 3.87
CA LYS A 212 0.95 -1.61 3.26
C LYS A 212 1.75 -1.73 1.96
N TYR A 213 1.09 -1.51 0.83
CA TYR A 213 1.76 -1.49 -0.46
C TYR A 213 2.63 -0.25 -0.59
N VAL A 214 3.89 -0.43 -0.98
CA VAL A 214 4.84 0.67 -1.23
C VAL A 214 4.95 0.99 -2.72
N THR A 215 4.53 0.08 -3.58
CA THR A 215 4.44 0.26 -5.05
C THR A 215 3.01 0.05 -5.53
N GLU A 216 2.69 0.58 -6.72
CA GLU A 216 1.37 0.43 -7.34
C GLU A 216 1.03 -1.05 -7.54
N ILE A 217 -0.21 -1.43 -7.22
CA ILE A 217 -0.75 -2.74 -7.56
C ILE A 217 -1.23 -2.67 -9.01
N VAL A 218 -0.61 -3.45 -9.89
CA VAL A 218 -1.12 -3.58 -11.26
C VAL A 218 -2.40 -4.41 -11.21
N GLN A 219 -3.56 -3.74 -11.25
CA GLN A 219 -4.82 -4.42 -11.52
C GLN A 219 -4.87 -4.83 -13.01
N PRO A 220 -5.28 -6.05 -13.37
CA PRO A 220 -5.30 -6.51 -14.76
C PRO A 220 -6.11 -5.59 -15.71
N GLU A 221 -7.14 -4.91 -15.20
CA GLU A 221 -7.97 -3.91 -15.91
C GLU A 221 -7.17 -2.70 -16.45
N THR A 222 -6.09 -2.30 -15.75
CA THR A 222 -5.31 -1.10 -16.09
C THR A 222 -4.37 -1.29 -17.28
N VAL A 223 -3.99 -2.54 -17.59
CA VAL A 223 -3.16 -2.88 -18.76
C VAL A 223 -3.93 -2.62 -20.06
N LEU A 224 -5.23 -2.92 -20.08
CA LEU A 224 -6.10 -2.66 -21.22
C LEU A 224 -6.30 -1.16 -21.45
N ARG A 225 -6.45 -0.36 -20.38
CA ARG A 225 -6.55 1.11 -20.49
C ARG A 225 -5.25 1.77 -20.96
N ARG A 226 -4.08 1.34 -20.47
CA ARG A 226 -2.78 1.88 -20.93
C ARG A 226 -2.50 1.54 -22.41
N ARG A 227 -2.93 0.37 -22.88
CA ARG A 227 -2.88 0.01 -24.30
C ARG A 227 -3.84 0.84 -25.16
N ALA A 228 -5.07 1.08 -24.68
CA ALA A 228 -6.04 1.91 -25.40
C ALA A 228 -5.57 3.38 -25.55
N ALA A 229 -4.95 3.94 -24.51
CA ALA A 229 -4.39 5.30 -24.57
C ALA A 229 -3.16 5.42 -25.50
N SER A 230 -2.33 4.36 -25.59
CA SER A 230 -1.18 4.34 -26.51
C SER A 230 -1.60 4.18 -27.98
N VAL A 231 -2.72 3.51 -28.25
CA VAL A 231 -3.29 3.38 -29.61
C VAL A 231 -3.98 4.68 -30.06
N ALA A 232 -4.53 5.47 -29.14
CA ALA A 232 -5.19 6.74 -29.46
C ALA A 232 -4.24 7.82 -30.01
N HIS A 233 -2.92 7.73 -29.75
CA HIS A 233 -1.93 8.67 -30.32
C HIS A 233 -1.37 8.27 -31.70
N ARG A 234 -1.82 7.14 -32.29
CA ARG A 234 -1.44 6.74 -33.65
C ARG A 234 -2.53 6.90 -34.71
N PHE A 235 -3.60 7.63 -34.42
CA PHE A 235 -4.59 8.03 -35.41
C PHE A 235 -4.65 9.56 -35.51
N VAL A 236 -3.67 10.14 -36.21
CA VAL A 236 -3.79 11.48 -36.78
C VAL A 236 -4.28 11.29 -38.21
N GLY A 237 -5.57 11.57 -38.43
CA GLY A 237 -6.23 11.38 -39.72
C GLY A 237 -7.68 11.87 -39.72
N GLY A 238 -7.92 13.08 -39.17
CA GLY A 238 -9.04 13.94 -39.54
C GLY A 238 -10.47 13.41 -39.32
N LEU A 239 -11.00 13.52 -38.10
CA LEU A 239 -12.31 14.10 -37.78
C LEU A 239 -12.48 14.07 -36.25
N LEU A 240 -12.74 15.22 -35.61
CA LEU A 240 -13.09 15.26 -34.19
C LEU A 240 -14.50 14.66 -34.01
N CYS A 241 -14.58 13.48 -33.41
CA CYS A 241 -15.78 13.03 -32.71
C CYS A 241 -15.51 13.12 -31.22
N THR A 242 -16.09 14.10 -30.54
CA THR A 242 -16.12 14.16 -29.07
C THR A 242 -17.07 13.07 -28.57
N PHE A 243 -16.52 11.95 -28.10
CA PHE A 243 -17.29 10.99 -27.30
C PHE A 243 -17.18 11.40 -25.83
N SER A 244 -18.22 12.06 -25.31
CA SER A 244 -18.40 12.26 -23.88
C SER A 244 -18.73 10.90 -23.25
N TYR A 245 -17.77 10.29 -22.57
CA TYR A 245 -17.99 9.03 -21.86
C TYR A 245 -18.48 9.33 -20.44
N LEU A 246 -19.79 9.21 -20.22
CA LEU A 246 -20.39 9.18 -18.88
C LEU A 246 -20.09 7.82 -18.22
N PRO A 247 -19.70 7.75 -16.93
CA PRO A 247 -19.56 6.48 -16.23
C PRO A 247 -20.93 5.85 -15.93
N PRO A 248 -21.05 4.51 -15.87
CA PRO A 248 -22.31 3.87 -15.52
C PRO A 248 -22.47 3.84 -14.01
N ASP A 249 -23.37 4.67 -13.49
CA ASP A 249 -23.92 4.48 -12.14
C ASP A 249 -24.92 3.32 -12.16
N SER A 250 -24.85 2.56 -11.09
CA SER A 250 -25.71 1.44 -10.73
C SER A 250 -27.20 1.83 -10.63
N ASN A 251 -28.06 0.90 -11.08
CA ASN A 251 -29.40 0.63 -10.58
C ASN A 251 -30.54 1.63 -10.92
N HIS A 252 -31.38 1.28 -11.91
CA HIS A 252 -32.87 1.17 -11.83
C HIS A 252 -33.57 1.34 -13.20
N GLY A 253 -34.43 0.38 -13.56
CA GLY A 253 -35.79 0.64 -14.06
C GLY A 253 -36.04 1.31 -15.42
N ILE A 254 -36.31 0.49 -16.43
CA ILE A 254 -37.42 0.58 -17.42
C ILE A 254 -37.97 1.99 -17.78
N ASN A 255 -37.74 2.45 -19.02
CA ASN A 255 -38.76 2.68 -20.07
C ASN A 255 -38.20 3.45 -21.28
N ALA A 256 -38.45 2.92 -22.47
CA ALA A 256 -38.12 3.52 -23.75
C ALA A 256 -39.24 4.46 -24.23
N ILE A 257 -38.91 5.65 -24.75
CA ILE A 257 -39.74 6.38 -25.72
C ILE A 257 -38.83 7.04 -26.77
N THR A 258 -39.06 6.65 -28.02
CA THR A 258 -38.41 7.14 -29.24
C THR A 258 -39.16 8.34 -29.80
N GLN A 259 -38.49 9.43 -30.18
CA GLN A 259 -39.03 10.40 -31.14
C GLN A 259 -37.96 10.86 -32.14
N ARG A 260 -38.31 10.80 -33.42
CA ARG A 260 -37.52 11.21 -34.60
C ARG A 260 -37.59 12.73 -34.80
N PRO A 261 -36.61 13.38 -35.46
CA PRO A 261 -36.81 14.72 -36.04
C PRO A 261 -37.11 14.63 -37.55
N VAL A 262 -38.03 15.46 -38.04
CA VAL A 262 -38.38 15.65 -39.46
C VAL A 262 -38.24 17.14 -39.82
N GLY A 263 -37.61 17.41 -40.97
CA GLY A 263 -37.71 18.65 -41.81
C GLY A 263 -36.98 19.88 -41.27
N VAL A 264 -35.87 20.38 -41.83
CA VAL A 264 -35.54 20.92 -43.18
C VAL A 264 -36.22 22.26 -43.54
N ARG A 265 -35.46 23.35 -43.27
CA ARG A 265 -35.16 24.58 -44.07
C ARG A 265 -36.31 25.57 -44.39
N PRO A 266 -36.05 26.79 -44.94
CA PRO A 266 -34.77 27.49 -45.21
C PRO A 266 -34.69 28.99 -44.79
N ASP A 267 -33.46 29.52 -44.87
CA ASP A 267 -33.01 30.85 -45.34
C ASP A 267 -33.63 32.16 -44.80
N ALA A 268 -32.78 33.04 -44.24
CA ALA A 268 -32.28 34.24 -44.94
C ALA A 268 -31.62 35.27 -43.99
N ILE A 269 -30.34 35.55 -44.27
CA ILE A 269 -29.74 36.88 -44.49
C ILE A 269 -30.08 38.02 -43.49
N SER A 270 -29.06 38.53 -42.79
CA SER A 270 -28.53 39.90 -42.99
C SER A 270 -27.60 40.33 -41.85
N TRP A 271 -26.35 40.63 -42.20
CA TRP A 271 -25.41 41.41 -41.40
C TRP A 271 -25.46 42.88 -41.86
N ARG A 272 -25.47 43.82 -40.89
CA ARG A 272 -24.93 45.20 -40.88
C ARG A 272 -25.74 45.99 -39.83
N HIS A 273 -25.17 46.87 -39.00
CA HIS A 273 -23.93 47.64 -39.07
C HIS A 273 -23.32 47.79 -37.67
#